data_AF-A0A9N9WFB2-F1
#
_entry.id   AF-A0A9N9WFB2-F1
#
_cell.length_a   1.000
_cell.length_b   1.000
_cell.length_c   1.000
_cell.angle_alpha   90.00
_cell.angle_beta   90.00
_cell.angle_gamma   90.00
#
_symmetry.space_group_name_H-M   'P 1'
#
loop_
_entity.id
_entity.type
_entity.pdbx_description
1 polymer ?
#
loop_
_entity_poly.entity_id
_entity_poly.type
_entity_poly.pdbx_seq_one_letter_code
_entity_poly.pdbx_strand_id
1 'polypeptide(L)'
;MEDDDVPALSAETFAALQEFYAEQQKREEIIGKLDAIGKLKNVVFDENWQLSQFWYDEKTIEEMVKVVDASVASGGRVALISCPTLFVPVKTKIGERATVSLLEFDTRFEVHAPDFIFYDYNYPEKLPPDIGQYDLVIADPPFLSEECIVKTSQTIRRLAKEKIVVCSGAIMKPHIEKLLDLKLCNFQPHHRNNLANEFSCYANFDLDSLLEKAKSGNDSR
;
A
#
# COMPACT_ATOMS: atom_id res chain seq x y z
N MET A 1 47.45 -14.75 -28.73
CA MET A 1 47.02 -13.57 -27.96
C MET A 1 45.91 -12.97 -28.79
N GLU A 2 44.66 -13.30 -28.48
CA GLU A 2 43.49 -12.64 -29.05
C GLU A 2 42.85 -11.88 -27.92
N ASP A 3 42.65 -10.59 -28.18
CA ASP A 3 42.16 -9.55 -27.28
C ASP A 3 40.79 -9.95 -26.73
N ASP A 4 40.68 -9.96 -25.42
CA ASP A 4 39.44 -10.16 -24.68
C ASP A 4 38.63 -8.86 -24.82
N ASP A 5 37.72 -8.83 -25.80
CA ASP A 5 36.89 -7.67 -26.14
C ASP A 5 35.88 -7.46 -25.00
N VAL A 6 36.34 -6.76 -23.94
CA VAL A 6 35.55 -6.47 -22.75
C VAL A 6 34.35 -5.61 -23.18
N PRO A 7 33.09 -6.05 -22.96
CA PRO A 7 31.94 -5.28 -23.41
C PRO A 7 31.90 -3.92 -22.70
N ALA A 8 32.18 -2.86 -23.46
CA ALA A 8 32.10 -1.48 -22.99
C ALA A 8 30.63 -1.04 -22.93
N LEU A 9 30.19 -0.55 -21.77
CA LEU A 9 28.87 0.05 -21.61
C LEU A 9 28.72 1.25 -22.56
N SER A 10 27.57 1.36 -23.23
CA SER A 10 27.31 2.54 -24.06
C SER A 10 27.33 3.81 -23.20
N ALA A 11 27.72 4.95 -23.78
CA ALA A 11 27.76 6.23 -23.06
C ALA A 11 26.41 6.57 -22.38
N GLU A 12 25.31 6.18 -23.02
CA GLU A 12 23.95 6.32 -22.49
C GLU A 12 23.72 5.43 -21.25
N THR A 13 24.21 4.18 -21.28
CA THR A 13 24.06 3.25 -20.15
C THR A 13 24.92 3.67 -18.96
N PHE A 14 26.12 4.18 -19.23
CA PHE A 14 27.00 4.71 -18.19
C PHE A 14 26.43 5.99 -17.54
N ALA A 15 25.84 6.88 -18.34
CA ALA A 15 25.16 8.08 -17.83
C ALA A 15 23.96 7.71 -16.94
N ALA A 16 23.11 6.79 -17.40
CA ALA A 16 21.98 6.30 -16.60
C ALA A 16 22.43 5.63 -15.30
N LEU A 17 23.54 4.88 -15.33
CA LEU A 17 24.11 4.25 -14.14
C LEU A 17 24.68 5.29 -13.15
N GLN A 18 25.35 6.33 -13.64
CA GLN A 18 25.82 7.44 -12.79
C GLN A 18 24.67 8.23 -12.17
N GLU A 19 23.62 8.50 -12.94
CA GLU A 19 22.41 9.17 -12.46
C GLU A 19 21.72 8.31 -11.37
N PHE A 20 21.61 7.00 -11.60
CA PHE A 20 21.13 6.06 -10.60
C PHE A 20 21.97 6.10 -9.31
N TYR A 21 23.31 6.04 -9.39
CA TYR A 21 24.16 6.11 -8.20
C TYR A 21 24.08 7.46 -7.47
N ALA A 22 23.97 8.56 -8.21
CA ALA A 22 23.82 9.90 -7.62
C ALA A 22 22.47 10.05 -6.91
N GLU A 23 21.41 9.47 -7.47
CA GLU A 23 20.11 9.38 -6.79
C GLU A 23 20.20 8.53 -5.53
N GLN A 24 20.84 7.35 -5.58
CA GLN A 24 21.03 6.48 -4.41
C GLN A 24 21.79 7.19 -3.29
N GLN A 25 22.89 7.89 -3.60
CA GLN A 25 23.66 8.63 -2.58
C GLN A 25 22.87 9.78 -1.96
N LYS A 26 22.14 10.57 -2.77
CA LYS A 26 21.28 11.63 -2.24
C LYS A 26 20.17 11.06 -1.36
N ARG A 27 19.60 9.90 -1.73
CA ARG A 27 18.58 9.19 -0.94
C ARG A 27 19.14 8.70 0.39
N GLU A 28 20.30 8.03 0.39
CA GLU A 28 20.99 7.58 1.60
C GLU A 28 21.30 8.75 2.54
N GLU A 29 21.73 9.89 2.01
CA GLU A 29 21.94 11.10 2.80
C GLU A 29 20.65 11.64 3.43
N ILE A 30 19.54 11.65 2.68
CA ILE A 30 18.24 12.11 3.18
C ILE A 30 17.73 11.15 4.26
N ILE A 31 17.80 9.85 4.03
CA ILE A 31 17.43 8.81 5.00
C ILE A 31 18.28 8.93 6.26
N GLY A 32 19.61 9.05 6.12
CA GLY A 32 20.52 9.23 7.25
C GLY A 32 20.22 10.51 8.06
N LYS A 33 19.87 11.61 7.39
CA LYS A 33 19.45 12.85 8.05
C LYS A 33 18.11 12.70 8.76
N LEU A 34 17.14 12.00 8.17
CA LEU A 34 15.80 11.78 8.73
C LEU A 34 15.81 10.79 9.90
N ASP A 35 16.67 9.77 9.85
CA ASP A 35 16.89 8.80 10.91
C ASP A 35 17.60 9.45 12.12
N ALA A 36 18.63 10.27 11.87
CA ALA A 36 19.34 11.00 12.91
C ALA A 36 18.45 11.95 13.75
N ILE A 37 17.35 12.44 13.16
CA ILE A 37 16.37 13.31 13.86
C ILE A 37 15.14 12.54 14.35
N GLY A 38 15.13 11.20 14.24
CA GLY A 38 14.01 10.34 14.66
C GLY A 38 12.71 10.57 13.88
N LYS A 39 12.78 11.23 12.71
CA LYS A 39 11.60 11.58 11.90
C LYS A 39 11.33 10.62 10.76
N LEU A 40 12.13 9.57 10.57
CA LEU A 40 11.87 8.56 9.53
C LEU A 40 10.45 7.95 9.65
N LYS A 41 9.94 7.82 10.88
CA LYS A 41 8.58 7.34 11.18
C LYS A 41 7.47 8.39 10.96
N ASN A 42 7.83 9.66 10.78
CA ASN A 42 6.91 10.81 10.67
C ASN A 42 7.10 11.59 9.35
N VAL A 43 7.72 10.97 8.33
CA VAL A 43 7.81 11.59 7.01
C VAL A 43 6.42 11.57 6.39
N VAL A 44 5.75 12.71 6.41
CA VAL A 44 4.47 12.90 5.72
C VAL A 44 4.80 13.39 4.32
N PHE A 45 4.52 12.57 3.31
CA PHE A 45 4.63 12.98 1.92
C PHE A 45 3.33 13.65 1.47
N ASP A 46 3.47 14.74 0.70
CA ASP A 46 2.33 15.36 0.03
C ASP A 46 1.79 14.47 -1.10
N GLU A 47 0.49 14.61 -1.38
CA GLU A 47 -0.21 13.93 -2.48
C GLU A 47 0.51 14.18 -3.81
N ASN A 48 0.75 13.11 -4.58
CA ASN A 48 1.14 13.24 -5.97
C ASN A 48 -0.03 12.90 -6.89
N TRP A 49 -0.68 13.92 -7.42
CA TRP A 49 -1.85 13.78 -8.28
C TRP A 49 -1.53 13.07 -9.62
N GLN A 50 -0.28 13.10 -10.09
CA GLN A 50 0.12 12.34 -11.28
C GLN A 50 0.11 10.83 -11.03
N LEU A 51 0.27 10.42 -9.76
CA LEU A 51 0.16 9.04 -9.31
C LEU A 51 -1.26 8.70 -8.82
N SER A 52 -2.20 9.64 -8.94
CA SER A 52 -3.57 9.53 -8.39
C SER A 52 -3.60 9.22 -6.89
N GLN A 53 -2.68 9.83 -6.14
CA GLN A 53 -2.65 9.73 -4.69
C GLN A 53 -3.62 10.72 -4.04
N PHE A 54 -4.56 10.20 -3.26
CA PHE A 54 -5.49 10.99 -2.46
C PHE A 54 -5.48 10.48 -1.03
N TRP A 55 -5.27 11.36 -0.06
CA TRP A 55 -5.14 10.96 1.33
C TRP A 55 -6.50 10.82 2.00
N TYR A 56 -6.75 9.68 2.62
CA TYR A 56 -7.87 9.49 3.54
C TYR A 56 -7.88 10.52 4.65
N ASP A 57 -9.09 10.90 5.08
CA ASP A 57 -9.27 11.73 6.27
C ASP A 57 -8.96 10.97 7.57
N GLU A 58 -8.81 11.71 8.66
CA GLU A 58 -8.43 11.14 9.95
C GLU A 58 -9.43 10.07 10.43
N LYS A 59 -10.73 10.30 10.21
CA LYS A 59 -11.79 9.38 10.63
C LYS A 59 -11.69 8.04 9.89
N THR A 60 -11.49 8.08 8.59
CA THR A 60 -11.30 6.90 7.73
C THR A 60 -10.06 6.12 8.15
N ILE A 61 -8.95 6.82 8.42
CA ILE A 61 -7.72 6.21 8.91
C ILE A 61 -7.98 5.51 10.25
N GLU A 62 -8.62 6.17 11.21
CA GLU A 62 -8.92 5.61 12.53
C GLU A 62 -9.79 4.35 12.45
N GLU A 63 -10.84 4.37 11.62
CA GLU A 63 -11.73 3.22 11.42
C GLU A 63 -10.98 2.05 10.75
N MET A 64 -10.20 2.31 9.70
CA MET A 64 -9.41 1.29 9.02
C MET A 64 -8.32 0.69 9.93
N VAL A 65 -7.68 1.51 10.76
CA VAL A 65 -6.71 1.02 11.76
C VAL A 65 -7.37 0.06 12.76
N LYS A 66 -8.60 0.34 13.20
CA LYS A 66 -9.38 -0.57 14.06
C LYS A 66 -9.72 -1.88 13.35
N VAL A 67 -10.11 -1.82 12.07
CA VAL A 67 -10.36 -3.01 11.26
C VAL A 67 -9.11 -3.88 11.16
N VAL A 68 -7.95 -3.29 10.86
CA VAL A 68 -6.69 -4.04 10.81
C VAL A 68 -6.36 -4.65 12.16
N ASP A 69 -6.42 -3.87 13.24
CA ASP A 69 -6.09 -4.31 14.61
C ASP A 69 -6.91 -5.54 15.02
N ALA A 70 -8.21 -5.53 14.73
CA ALA A 70 -9.14 -6.62 15.02
C ALA A 70 -9.05 -7.80 14.04
N SER A 71 -8.50 -7.59 12.84
CA SER A 71 -8.51 -8.61 11.78
C SER A 71 -7.31 -9.54 11.79
N VAL A 72 -6.20 -9.14 12.42
CA VAL A 72 -4.95 -9.92 12.44
C VAL A 72 -4.57 -10.35 13.85
N ALA A 73 -4.08 -11.58 13.98
CA ALA A 73 -3.57 -12.14 15.24
C ALA A 73 -2.10 -11.76 15.47
N SER A 74 -1.53 -12.18 16.61
CA SER A 74 -0.08 -12.10 16.84
C SER A 74 0.67 -12.97 15.81
N GLY A 75 1.72 -12.44 15.21
CA GLY A 75 2.46 -13.05 14.09
C GLY A 75 1.76 -12.93 12.73
N GLY A 76 0.61 -12.23 12.65
CA GLY A 76 -0.11 -12.04 11.39
C GLY A 76 0.63 -11.13 10.41
N ARG A 77 0.17 -11.11 9.16
CA ARG A 77 0.74 -10.28 8.08
C ARG A 77 -0.34 -9.46 7.38
N VAL A 78 -0.09 -8.16 7.22
CA VAL A 78 -0.93 -7.18 6.51
C VAL A 78 -0.19 -6.65 5.28
N ALA A 79 -0.84 -6.66 4.13
CA ALA A 79 -0.36 -5.96 2.93
C ALA A 79 -1.26 -4.76 2.63
N LEU A 80 -0.65 -3.61 2.42
CA LEU A 80 -1.29 -2.40 1.92
C LEU A 80 -0.83 -2.20 0.48
N ILE A 81 -1.74 -2.33 -0.49
CA ILE A 81 -1.45 -2.20 -1.92
C ILE A 81 -1.96 -0.84 -2.40
N SER A 82 -1.05 0.02 -2.87
CA SER A 82 -1.37 1.38 -3.33
C SER A 82 -2.12 2.22 -2.28
N CYS A 83 -1.97 1.88 -1.00
CA CYS A 83 -2.68 2.52 0.12
C CYS A 83 -1.70 3.11 1.16
N PRO A 84 -0.82 4.04 0.75
CA PRO A 84 0.25 4.54 1.61
C PRO A 84 -0.27 5.35 2.81
N THR A 85 -1.46 5.97 2.70
CA THR A 85 -2.09 6.73 3.79
C THR A 85 -2.26 5.91 5.07
N LEU A 86 -2.50 4.60 4.95
CA LEU A 86 -2.70 3.72 6.10
C LEU A 86 -1.39 3.19 6.70
N PHE A 87 -0.26 3.30 6.00
CA PHE A 87 0.95 2.57 6.38
C PHE A 87 1.49 2.96 7.76
N VAL A 88 1.79 4.24 7.98
CA VAL A 88 2.32 4.72 9.26
C VAL A 88 1.32 4.51 10.42
N PRO A 89 0.03 4.88 10.28
CA PRO A 89 -0.96 4.64 11.34
C PRO A 89 -1.12 3.16 11.71
N VAL A 90 -1.20 2.27 10.71
CA VAL A 90 -1.34 0.83 10.95
C VAL A 90 -0.08 0.27 11.58
N LYS A 91 1.11 0.57 11.05
CA LYS A 91 2.38 0.10 11.62
C LYS A 91 2.54 0.57 13.07
N THR A 92 2.17 1.81 13.37
CA THR A 92 2.23 2.37 14.73
C THR A 92 1.28 1.66 15.69
N LYS A 93 0.05 1.39 15.25
CA LYS A 93 -0.96 0.71 16.09
C LYS A 93 -0.59 -0.75 16.35
N ILE A 94 -0.13 -1.47 15.34
CA ILE A 94 0.15 -2.90 15.39
C ILE A 94 1.47 -3.19 16.10
N GLY A 95 2.49 -2.34 15.91
CA GLY A 95 3.83 -2.56 16.45
C GLY A 95 4.41 -3.91 16.02
N GLU A 96 5.13 -4.57 16.93
CA GLU A 96 5.77 -5.88 16.68
C GLU A 96 4.79 -7.06 16.68
N ARG A 97 3.49 -6.81 16.89
CA ARG A 97 2.48 -7.87 16.95
C ARG A 97 2.26 -8.54 15.59
N ALA A 98 2.41 -7.81 14.49
CA ALA A 98 2.23 -8.33 13.15
C ALA A 98 3.09 -7.54 12.14
N THR A 99 3.38 -8.15 11.00
CA THR A 99 4.13 -7.50 9.91
C THR A 99 3.17 -6.69 9.04
N VAL A 100 3.59 -5.50 8.63
CA VAL A 100 2.84 -4.61 7.73
C VAL A 100 3.74 -4.26 6.56
N SER A 101 3.34 -4.63 5.35
CA SER A 101 4.08 -4.31 4.12
C SER A 101 3.30 -3.30 3.28
N LEU A 102 4.00 -2.31 2.72
CA LEU A 102 3.46 -1.35 1.76
C LEU A 102 3.96 -1.69 0.36
N LEU A 103 3.04 -2.06 -0.52
CA LEU A 103 3.30 -2.21 -1.96
C LEU A 103 2.91 -0.91 -2.64
N GLU A 104 3.90 -0.13 -3.08
CA GLU A 104 3.68 1.22 -3.59
C GLU A 104 4.63 1.56 -4.75
N PHE A 105 4.13 2.35 -5.71
CA PHE A 105 4.89 2.79 -6.88
C PHE A 105 5.78 3.99 -6.54
N ASP A 106 5.29 4.87 -5.68
CA ASP A 106 6.01 6.07 -5.25
C ASP A 106 7.24 5.74 -4.39
N THR A 107 8.42 5.82 -5.00
CA THR A 107 9.70 5.51 -4.35
C THR A 107 10.05 6.47 -3.21
N ARG A 108 9.30 7.56 -3.00
CA ARG A 108 9.46 8.39 -1.79
C ARG A 108 9.24 7.55 -0.52
N PHE A 109 8.35 6.56 -0.56
CA PHE A 109 8.07 5.68 0.57
C PHE A 109 9.16 4.61 0.82
N GLU A 110 10.21 4.53 -0.03
CA GLU A 110 11.36 3.62 0.14
C GLU A 110 12.11 3.84 1.47
N VAL A 111 11.96 5.03 2.08
CA VAL A 111 12.45 5.34 3.44
C VAL A 111 11.90 4.37 4.51
N HIS A 112 10.85 3.61 4.20
CA HIS A 112 10.26 2.60 5.07
C HIS A 112 10.76 1.17 4.80
N ALA A 113 11.84 0.99 4.03
CA ALA A 113 12.48 -0.30 3.89
C ALA A 113 12.82 -0.92 5.27
N PRO A 114 12.66 -2.25 5.47
CA PRO A 114 12.29 -3.26 4.47
C PRO A 114 10.77 -3.46 4.30
N ASP A 115 9.93 -2.70 4.99
CA ASP A 115 8.47 -2.85 4.93
C ASP A 115 7.88 -2.29 3.62
N PHE A 116 8.61 -1.40 2.93
CA PHE A 116 8.29 -0.94 1.58
C PHE A 116 8.70 -1.95 0.52
N ILE A 117 7.81 -2.20 -0.45
CA ILE A 117 8.02 -3.04 -1.62
C ILE A 117 7.63 -2.20 -2.84
N PHE A 118 8.59 -1.93 -3.73
CA PHE A 118 8.29 -1.27 -4.99
C PHE A 118 7.30 -2.12 -5.79
N TYR A 119 6.17 -1.52 -6.17
CA TYR A 119 5.08 -2.19 -6.86
C TYR A 119 4.52 -1.30 -7.97
N ASP A 120 4.54 -1.82 -9.19
CA ASP A 120 3.86 -1.23 -10.34
C ASP A 120 2.71 -2.15 -10.73
N TYR A 121 1.47 -1.66 -10.60
CA TYR A 121 0.28 -2.46 -10.95
C TYR A 121 0.27 -2.88 -12.41
N ASN A 122 1.05 -2.25 -13.30
CA ASN A 122 1.17 -2.68 -14.69
C ASN A 122 1.83 -4.05 -14.83
N TYR A 123 2.61 -4.47 -13.84
CA TYR A 123 3.34 -5.72 -13.78
C TYR A 123 3.00 -6.50 -12.50
N PRO A 124 1.75 -6.97 -12.33
CA PRO A 124 1.27 -7.59 -11.09
C PRO A 124 2.03 -8.89 -10.69
N GLU A 125 2.73 -9.51 -11.64
CA GLU A 125 3.61 -10.66 -11.43
C GLU A 125 5.00 -10.29 -10.87
N LYS A 126 5.43 -9.03 -11.03
CA LYS A 126 6.77 -8.54 -10.65
C LYS A 126 6.83 -8.21 -9.15
N LEU A 127 6.51 -9.20 -8.33
CA LEU A 127 6.66 -9.15 -6.88
C LEU A 127 7.92 -9.90 -6.43
N PRO A 128 8.50 -9.57 -5.26
CA PRO A 128 9.65 -10.30 -4.71
C PRO A 128 9.40 -11.82 -4.71
N PRO A 129 10.36 -12.66 -5.12
CA PRO A 129 10.17 -14.11 -5.20
C PRO A 129 9.74 -14.74 -3.86
N ASP A 130 10.29 -14.23 -2.76
CA ASP A 130 10.05 -14.74 -1.41
C ASP A 130 8.84 -14.08 -0.72
N ILE A 131 8.01 -13.34 -1.47
CA ILE A 131 6.81 -12.73 -0.92
C ILE A 131 5.80 -13.82 -0.53
N GLY A 132 5.66 -14.07 0.76
CA GLY A 132 4.63 -14.97 1.28
C GLY A 132 3.23 -14.35 1.22
N GLN A 133 2.20 -15.12 1.57
CA GLN A 133 0.82 -14.65 1.68
C GLN A 133 0.54 -13.86 2.97
N TYR A 134 -0.47 -13.00 2.91
CA TYR A 134 -0.91 -12.08 3.96
C TYR A 134 -2.29 -12.50 4.48
N ASP A 135 -2.49 -12.43 5.80
CA ASP A 135 -3.77 -12.75 6.44
C ASP A 135 -4.83 -11.68 6.12
N LEU A 136 -4.40 -10.44 5.90
CA LEU A 136 -5.22 -9.32 5.45
C LEU A 136 -4.52 -8.56 4.31
N VAL A 137 -5.22 -8.41 3.18
CA VAL A 137 -4.81 -7.51 2.09
C VAL A 137 -5.79 -6.36 2.00
N ILE A 138 -5.29 -5.12 2.06
CA ILE A 138 -6.06 -3.90 1.81
C ILE A 138 -5.49 -3.26 0.54
N ALA A 139 -6.34 -2.95 -0.42
CA ALA A 139 -5.94 -2.28 -1.65
C ALA A 139 -6.75 -1.00 -1.89
N ASP A 140 -6.07 0.02 -2.40
CA ASP A 140 -6.66 1.26 -2.91
C ASP A 140 -6.07 1.57 -4.30
N PRO A 141 -6.58 0.93 -5.37
CA PRO A 141 -5.98 1.05 -6.70
C PRO A 141 -5.99 2.51 -7.20
N PRO A 142 -4.90 3.01 -7.82
CA PRO A 142 -4.74 4.43 -8.11
C PRO A 142 -5.74 4.97 -9.14
N PHE A 143 -6.21 4.13 -10.06
CA PHE A 143 -7.07 4.56 -11.17
C PHE A 143 -8.41 3.83 -11.16
N LEU A 144 -9.49 4.58 -11.48
CA LEU A 144 -10.84 4.06 -11.68
C LEU A 144 -11.03 3.50 -13.09
N SER A 145 -10.19 2.53 -13.46
CA SER A 145 -10.24 1.85 -14.76
C SER A 145 -10.33 0.34 -14.59
N GLU A 146 -10.98 -0.32 -15.55
CA GLU A 146 -11.10 -1.79 -15.57
C GLU A 146 -9.71 -2.45 -15.57
N GLU A 147 -8.77 -1.93 -16.36
CA GLU A 147 -7.40 -2.46 -16.40
C GLU A 147 -6.71 -2.42 -15.02
N CYS A 148 -6.81 -1.27 -14.34
CA CYS A 148 -6.20 -1.08 -13.02
C CYS A 148 -6.76 -2.08 -12.00
N ILE A 149 -8.09 -2.22 -11.93
CA ILE A 149 -8.72 -3.15 -10.98
C ILE A 149 -8.46 -4.61 -11.35
N VAL A 150 -8.40 -4.95 -12.64
CA VAL A 150 -8.07 -6.32 -13.10
C VAL A 150 -6.66 -6.69 -12.67
N LYS A 151 -5.65 -5.85 -12.94
CA LYS A 151 -4.26 -6.14 -12.57
C LYS A 151 -4.05 -6.12 -11.06
N THR A 152 -4.64 -5.16 -10.34
CA THR A 152 -4.58 -5.14 -8.87
C THR A 152 -5.24 -6.38 -8.27
N SER A 153 -6.35 -6.86 -8.84
CA SER A 153 -6.99 -8.11 -8.41
C SER A 153 -6.10 -9.34 -8.62
N GLN A 154 -5.23 -9.35 -9.65
CA GLN A 154 -4.24 -10.43 -9.82
C GLN A 154 -3.22 -10.43 -8.69
N THR A 155 -2.70 -9.26 -8.32
CA THR A 155 -1.81 -9.07 -7.16
C THR A 155 -2.49 -9.52 -5.87
N ILE A 156 -3.72 -9.08 -5.61
CA ILE A 156 -4.49 -9.45 -4.42
C ILE A 156 -4.65 -10.97 -4.33
N ARG A 157 -5.06 -11.65 -5.42
CA ARG A 157 -5.22 -13.12 -5.41
C ARG A 157 -3.94 -13.88 -5.12
N ARG A 158 -2.78 -13.34 -5.53
CA ARG A 158 -1.48 -13.93 -5.21
C ARG A 158 -1.12 -13.75 -3.73
N LEU A 159 -1.45 -12.60 -3.15
CA LEU A 159 -1.01 -12.22 -1.81
C LEU A 159 -2.00 -12.59 -0.71
N ALA A 160 -3.30 -12.61 -0.97
CA ALA A 160 -4.31 -12.84 0.07
C ALA A 160 -4.41 -14.32 0.43
N LYS A 161 -4.39 -14.59 1.74
CA LYS A 161 -4.70 -15.91 2.29
C LYS A 161 -6.20 -16.08 2.57
N GLU A 162 -6.82 -15.06 3.17
CA GLU A 162 -8.22 -15.12 3.56
C GLU A 162 -8.92 -13.76 3.42
N LYS A 163 -8.52 -12.73 4.19
CA LYS A 163 -9.27 -11.48 4.27
C LYS A 163 -8.79 -10.46 3.24
N ILE A 164 -9.75 -9.89 2.51
CA ILE A 164 -9.51 -8.88 1.49
C ILE A 164 -10.40 -7.68 1.75
N VAL A 165 -9.82 -6.49 1.66
CA VAL A 165 -10.54 -5.20 1.61
C VAL A 165 -10.06 -4.43 0.40
N VAL A 166 -10.99 -3.88 -0.38
CA VAL A 166 -10.70 -2.96 -1.48
C VAL A 166 -11.48 -1.68 -1.26
N CYS A 167 -10.77 -0.56 -1.21
CA CYS A 167 -11.36 0.77 -1.33
C CYS A 167 -11.17 1.23 -2.78
N SER A 168 -12.22 1.74 -3.41
CA SER A 168 -12.16 2.24 -4.79
C SER A 168 -13.40 3.07 -5.08
N GLY A 169 -13.41 3.80 -6.19
CA GLY A 169 -14.61 4.48 -6.68
C GLY A 169 -15.78 3.51 -6.88
N ALA A 170 -16.99 3.92 -6.50
CA ALA A 170 -18.20 3.09 -6.49
C ALA A 170 -18.55 2.51 -7.87
N ILE A 171 -18.14 3.20 -8.95
CA ILE A 171 -18.28 2.74 -10.34
C ILE A 171 -17.55 1.41 -10.61
N MET A 172 -16.53 1.05 -9.82
CA MET A 172 -15.77 -0.20 -9.95
C MET A 172 -16.47 -1.42 -9.32
N LYS A 173 -17.60 -1.22 -8.63
CA LYS A 173 -18.35 -2.30 -7.96
C LYS A 173 -18.53 -3.57 -8.81
N PRO A 174 -19.01 -3.53 -10.07
CA PRO A 174 -19.26 -4.75 -10.83
C PRO A 174 -17.98 -5.55 -11.10
N HIS A 175 -16.84 -4.87 -11.27
CA HIS A 175 -15.55 -5.53 -11.48
C HIS A 175 -15.02 -6.13 -10.18
N ILE A 176 -15.13 -5.42 -9.06
CA ILE A 176 -14.69 -5.89 -7.75
C ILE A 176 -15.48 -7.14 -7.33
N GLU A 177 -16.81 -7.10 -7.41
CA GLU A 177 -17.68 -8.23 -7.09
C GLU A 177 -17.35 -9.44 -7.99
N LYS A 178 -17.17 -9.22 -9.30
CA LYS A 178 -16.88 -10.29 -10.26
C LYS A 178 -15.48 -10.90 -10.10
N LEU A 179 -14.46 -10.09 -9.82
CA LEU A 179 -13.07 -10.53 -9.83
C LEU A 179 -12.63 -11.11 -8.49
N LEU A 180 -13.17 -10.61 -7.38
CA LEU A 180 -12.68 -10.90 -6.03
C LEU A 180 -13.77 -11.43 -5.09
N ASP A 181 -15.04 -11.50 -5.52
CA ASP A 181 -16.18 -11.95 -4.70
C ASP A 181 -16.32 -11.15 -3.38
N LEU A 182 -16.01 -9.85 -3.44
CA LEU A 182 -16.16 -8.94 -2.30
C LEU A 182 -17.56 -8.33 -2.30
N LYS A 183 -18.07 -7.99 -1.12
CA LYS A 183 -19.37 -7.34 -0.93
C LYS A 183 -19.16 -5.89 -0.49
N LEU A 184 -20.03 -5.00 -0.96
CA LEU A 184 -20.09 -3.61 -0.51
C LEU A 184 -20.32 -3.56 1.01
N CYS A 185 -19.46 -2.82 1.71
CA CYS A 185 -19.59 -2.52 3.14
C CYS A 185 -20.48 -1.28 3.36
N ASN A 186 -21.02 -1.14 4.57
CA ASN A 186 -21.69 0.08 4.99
C ASN A 186 -20.68 1.21 5.24
N PHE A 187 -19.50 0.90 5.77
CA PHE A 187 -18.38 1.83 5.88
C PHE A 187 -18.01 2.42 4.50
N GLN A 188 -17.95 3.75 4.41
CA GLN A 188 -17.53 4.49 3.22
C GLN A 188 -16.28 5.32 3.54
N PRO A 189 -15.15 5.11 2.85
CA PRO A 189 -13.93 5.87 3.07
C PRO A 189 -14.08 7.30 2.52
N HIS A 190 -13.52 8.26 3.26
CA HIS A 190 -13.48 9.68 2.90
C HIS A 190 -12.03 10.16 2.79
N HIS A 191 -11.85 11.25 2.04
CA HIS A 191 -10.55 11.83 1.76
C HIS A 191 -10.47 13.24 2.32
N ARG A 192 -9.26 13.70 2.66
CA ARG A 192 -9.01 15.06 3.16
C ARG A 192 -9.47 16.12 2.17
N ASN A 193 -9.27 15.86 0.89
CA ASN A 193 -9.72 16.68 -0.21
C ASN A 193 -10.98 16.05 -0.83
N ASN A 194 -11.97 16.87 -1.16
CA ASN A 194 -13.18 16.38 -1.83
C ASN A 194 -12.82 15.81 -3.20
N LEU A 195 -13.16 14.54 -3.41
CA LEU A 195 -13.10 13.90 -4.72
C LEU A 195 -14.44 14.03 -5.44
N ALA A 196 -14.40 14.14 -6.76
CA ALA A 196 -15.61 14.18 -7.58
C ALA A 196 -16.32 12.81 -7.66
N ASN A 197 -15.58 11.72 -7.43
CA ASN A 197 -16.09 10.36 -7.50
C ASN A 197 -16.50 9.87 -6.11
N GLU A 198 -17.65 9.21 -6.04
CA GLU A 198 -18.05 8.47 -4.84
C GLU A 198 -17.11 7.28 -4.63
N PHE A 199 -16.64 7.09 -3.40
CA PHE A 199 -15.77 5.99 -3.01
C PHE A 199 -16.49 5.04 -2.07
N SER A 200 -16.16 3.74 -2.19
CA SER A 200 -16.76 2.68 -1.40
C SER A 200 -15.72 1.66 -0.95
N CYS A 201 -16.04 0.97 0.14
CA CYS A 201 -15.27 -0.14 0.67
C CYS A 201 -15.96 -1.46 0.36
N TYR A 202 -15.18 -2.47 -0.03
CA TYR A 202 -15.64 -3.82 -0.32
C TYR A 202 -14.79 -4.83 0.45
N ALA A 203 -15.43 -5.85 1.05
CA ALA A 203 -14.72 -6.89 1.77
C ALA A 203 -15.37 -8.26 1.61
N ASN A 204 -14.61 -9.33 1.84
CA ASN A 204 -15.13 -10.72 1.88
C ASN A 204 -15.45 -11.22 3.30
N PHE A 205 -15.38 -10.34 4.30
CA PHE A 205 -15.76 -10.60 5.68
C PHE A 205 -16.59 -9.43 6.22
N ASP A 206 -17.23 -9.64 7.37
CA ASP A 206 -18.09 -8.65 8.00
C ASP A 206 -17.26 -7.55 8.69
N LEU A 207 -16.77 -6.61 7.87
CA LEU A 207 -15.99 -5.45 8.28
C LEU A 207 -16.80 -4.50 9.16
N ASP A 208 -18.08 -4.31 8.83
CA ASP A 208 -18.96 -3.38 9.53
C ASP A 208 -19.19 -3.81 10.99
N SER A 209 -19.46 -5.10 11.22
CA SER A 209 -19.56 -5.65 12.58
C SER A 209 -18.28 -5.47 13.41
N LEU A 210 -17.10 -5.48 12.79
CA LEU A 210 -15.84 -5.20 13.51
C LEU A 210 -15.78 -3.75 13.97
N LEU A 211 -16.20 -2.81 13.13
CA LEU A 211 -16.25 -1.39 13.46
C LEU A 211 -17.27 -1.10 14.57
N GLU A 212 -18.45 -1.73 14.53
CA GLU A 212 -19.47 -1.57 15.57
C GLU A 212 -19.00 -2.08 16.95
N LYS A 213 -18.33 -3.25 16.97
CA LYS A 213 -17.72 -3.80 18.20
C LYS A 213 -16.61 -2.90 18.74
N ALA A 214 -15.80 -2.32 17.88
CA ALA A 214 -14.74 -1.39 18.28
C ALA A 214 -15.31 -0.09 18.90
N LYS A 215 -16.49 0.36 18.46
CA LYS A 215 -17.18 1.53 19.03
C LYS A 215 -17.73 1.23 20.43
N SER A 216 -18.45 0.12 20.59
CA SER A 216 -19.05 -0.30 21.87
C SER A 216 -18.03 -0.63 22.97
N GLY A 217 -16.84 -1.11 22.62
CA GLY A 217 -15.76 -1.38 23.60
C GLY A 217 -15.09 -0.13 24.19
N ASN A 218 -15.28 1.04 23.57
CA ASN A 218 -14.67 2.30 24.01
C ASN A 218 -15.54 3.10 25.00
N ASP A 219 -16.84 2.81 25.09
CA ASP A 219 -17.77 3.43 26.05
C ASP A 219 -17.77 2.75 27.44
N SER A 220 -16.91 1.75 27.64
CA SER A 220 -16.84 0.94 28.87
C SER A 220 -15.56 1.14 29.69
N ARG A 221 -14.81 2.24 29.47
CA ARG A 221 -13.58 2.56 30.21
C ARG A 221 -13.63 3.92 30.88
#